data_AF-A0A6P6KML0-F1
#
_entry.id   AF-A0A6P6KML0-F1
#
_cell.length_a   1.000
_cell.length_b   1.000
_cell.length_c   1.000
_cell.angle_alpha   90.00
_cell.angle_beta   90.00
_cell.angle_gamma   90.00
#
_symmetry.space_group_name_H-M   'P 1'
#
loop_
_entity.id
_entity.type
_entity.pdbx_description
1 polymer ?
#
loop_
_entity_poly.entity_id
_entity_poly.type
_entity_poly.pdbx_seq_one_letter_code
_entity_poly.pdbx_strand_id
1 'polypeptide(L)'
;MSKAGRIDMLTIMAMRCNQKFDNLASTLARRYRKATIALQCQLHNLEAMKTEMDVSDNQLERWIIDINEWAEATTSPNDADVASRIEELVASVKRKSQRLYKDSDGSDAKDVPESAERSGRKKKILDFVVEKYNTLVPNAEKLTLDTILCDEIVWPWQLTHGDSVDLRTKRKAFDIVMAVRRLEEEKRILIAEMNKHWKSLCSRADTLKQMSSQLANVTSGETWGLLQDGIRGLKSLTLKNKQATAWQSMQRNFMFKF
;
A
#
# COMPACT_ATOMS: atom_id res chain seq x y z
N MET A 1 20.79 -19.99 -38.44
CA MET A 1 20.00 -19.42 -37.33
C MET A 1 19.27 -18.17 -37.84
N SER A 2 17.94 -18.16 -37.81
CA SER A 2 17.08 -17.13 -38.41
C SER A 2 17.19 -15.79 -37.65
N LYS A 3 17.28 -14.68 -38.40
CA LYS A 3 17.36 -13.28 -37.90
C LYS A 3 16.03 -12.73 -37.37
N ALA A 4 15.04 -13.58 -37.07
CA ALA A 4 13.78 -13.18 -36.45
C ALA A 4 13.80 -13.55 -34.96
N GLY A 5 14.00 -12.57 -34.07
CA GLY A 5 13.83 -12.85 -32.64
C GLY A 5 14.51 -11.95 -31.62
N ARG A 6 15.26 -10.91 -32.03
CA ARG A 6 15.76 -9.92 -31.06
C ARG A 6 14.79 -8.76 -30.95
N ILE A 7 13.70 -8.98 -30.22
CA ILE A 7 12.87 -7.87 -29.73
C ILE A 7 13.74 -7.13 -28.71
N ASP A 8 14.11 -5.89 -29.04
CA ASP A 8 14.95 -5.04 -28.21
C ASP A 8 14.32 -4.82 -26.82
N MET A 9 15.15 -4.73 -25.77
CA MET A 9 14.70 -4.63 -24.38
C MET A 9 13.79 -3.41 -24.18
N LEU A 10 14.10 -2.29 -24.83
CA LEU A 10 13.26 -1.08 -24.79
C LEU A 10 11.89 -1.35 -25.40
N THR A 11 11.83 -2.16 -26.46
CA THR A 11 10.56 -2.57 -27.08
C THR A 11 9.75 -3.45 -26.12
N ILE A 12 10.38 -4.39 -25.41
CA ILE A 12 9.70 -5.21 -24.39
C ILE A 12 9.19 -4.34 -23.22
N MET A 13 10.00 -3.38 -22.77
CA MET A 13 9.63 -2.45 -21.69
C MET A 13 8.49 -1.53 -22.12
N ALA A 14 8.55 -0.98 -23.33
CA ALA A 14 7.48 -0.16 -23.90
C ALA A 14 6.19 -0.96 -24.08
N MET A 15 6.27 -2.21 -24.56
CA MET A 15 5.12 -3.11 -24.66
C MET A 15 4.51 -3.43 -23.29
N ARG A 16 5.34 -3.75 -22.28
CA ARG A 16 4.87 -3.96 -20.89
C ARG A 16 4.29 -2.69 -20.28
N CYS A 17 4.85 -1.53 -20.59
CA CYS A 17 4.32 -0.24 -20.15
C CYS A 17 2.95 0.04 -20.79
N ASN A 18 2.82 -0.19 -22.10
CA ASN A 18 1.56 -0.07 -22.83
C ASN A 18 0.48 -1.06 -22.33
N GLN A 19 0.85 -2.30 -22.02
CA GLN A 19 -0.07 -3.25 -21.38
C GLN A 19 -0.58 -2.78 -20.01
N LYS A 20 0.22 -2.01 -19.25
CA LYS A 20 -0.25 -1.40 -18.00
C LYS A 20 -1.29 -0.31 -18.25
N PHE A 21 -1.21 0.42 -19.37
CA PHE A 21 -2.22 1.39 -19.76
C PHE A 21 -3.53 0.73 -20.20
N ASP A 22 -3.47 -0.42 -20.88
CA ASP A 22 -4.67 -1.13 -21.37
C ASP A 22 -5.55 -1.67 -20.23
N ASN A 23 -4.97 -1.90 -19.04
CA ASN A 23 -5.67 -2.39 -17.85
C ASN A 23 -5.74 -1.36 -16.71
N LEU A 24 -5.45 -0.09 -16.99
CA LEU A 24 -5.43 0.95 -15.95
C LEU A 24 -6.83 1.13 -15.34
N ALA A 25 -7.88 1.16 -16.16
CA ALA A 25 -9.27 1.23 -15.70
C ALA A 25 -9.62 0.09 -14.71
N SER A 26 -9.33 -1.16 -15.08
CA SER A 26 -9.57 -2.33 -14.23
C SER A 26 -8.74 -2.30 -12.95
N THR A 27 -7.50 -1.82 -13.04
CA THR A 27 -6.59 -1.72 -11.88
C THR A 27 -7.07 -0.67 -10.89
N LEU A 28 -7.44 0.52 -11.38
CA LEU A 28 -7.99 1.60 -10.55
C LEU A 28 -9.32 1.20 -9.91
N ALA A 29 -10.22 0.58 -10.68
CA ALA A 29 -11.49 0.08 -10.16
C ALA A 29 -11.30 -0.97 -9.05
N ARG A 30 -10.37 -1.92 -9.24
CA ARG A 30 -10.05 -2.93 -8.23
C ARG A 30 -9.46 -2.32 -6.97
N ARG A 31 -8.52 -1.38 -7.10
CA ARG A 31 -7.95 -0.65 -5.95
C ARG A 31 -9.01 0.14 -5.21
N TYR A 32 -9.88 0.84 -5.95
CA TYR A 32 -10.98 1.61 -5.37
C TYR A 32 -11.95 0.73 -4.58
N ARG A 33 -12.35 -0.42 -5.14
CA ARG A 33 -13.19 -1.40 -4.44
C ARG A 33 -12.49 -1.91 -3.18
N LYS A 34 -11.22 -2.28 -3.27
CA LYS A 34 -10.45 -2.77 -2.11
C LYS A 34 -10.33 -1.72 -1.01
N ALA A 35 -10.01 -0.48 -1.37
CA ALA A 35 -9.91 0.64 -0.43
C ALA A 35 -11.27 0.94 0.21
N THR A 36 -12.37 0.89 -0.55
CA THR A 36 -13.73 1.10 -0.04
C THR A 36 -14.13 0.05 0.98
N ILE A 37 -13.89 -1.24 0.68
CA ILE A 37 -14.18 -2.33 1.61
C ILE A 37 -13.33 -2.18 2.88
N ALA A 38 -12.03 -1.92 2.73
CA ALA A 38 -11.15 -1.71 3.88
C ALA A 38 -11.59 -0.51 4.73
N LEU A 39 -12.02 0.58 4.11
CA LEU A 39 -12.53 1.77 4.80
C LEU A 39 -13.79 1.44 5.59
N GLN A 40 -14.73 0.70 5.01
CA GLN A 40 -15.95 0.26 5.70
C GLN A 40 -15.61 -0.60 6.91
N CYS A 41 -14.67 -1.54 6.78
CA CYS A 41 -14.22 -2.35 7.92
C CYS A 41 -13.61 -1.49 9.02
N GLN A 42 -12.75 -0.51 8.68
CA GLN A 42 -12.11 0.35 9.67
C GLN A 42 -13.10 1.31 10.34
N LEU A 43 -14.08 1.85 9.61
CA LEU A 43 -15.16 2.64 10.18
C LEU A 43 -16.02 1.82 11.14
N HIS A 44 -16.35 0.58 10.77
CA HIS A 44 -17.06 -0.32 11.68
C HIS A 44 -16.25 -0.61 12.95
N ASN A 45 -14.94 -0.87 12.81
CA ASN A 45 -14.07 -1.07 13.97
C ASN A 45 -13.99 0.17 14.87
N LEU A 46 -13.98 1.36 14.27
CA LEU A 46 -13.97 2.63 15.00
C LEU A 46 -15.27 2.81 15.80
N GLU A 47 -16.43 2.56 15.18
CA GLU A 47 -17.73 2.66 15.85
C GLU A 47 -17.90 1.58 16.93
N ALA A 48 -17.41 0.36 16.69
CA ALA A 48 -17.38 -0.70 17.70
C ALA A 48 -16.53 -0.27 18.92
N MET A 49 -15.35 0.32 18.70
CA MET A 49 -14.52 0.83 19.78
C MET A 49 -15.21 1.98 20.55
N LYS A 50 -15.81 2.95 19.85
CA LYS A 50 -16.53 4.07 20.48
C LYS A 50 -17.67 3.58 21.37
N THR A 51 -18.42 2.60 20.89
CA THR A 51 -19.55 2.02 21.63
C THR A 51 -19.11 1.16 22.81
N GLU A 52 -18.06 0.35 22.65
CA GLU A 52 -17.48 -0.47 23.73
C GLU A 52 -16.94 0.40 24.88
N MET A 53 -16.37 1.55 24.54
CA MET A 53 -15.70 2.42 25.50
C MET A 53 -16.52 3.64 25.95
N ASP A 54 -17.73 3.83 25.41
CA ASP A 54 -18.57 5.03 25.59
C ASP A 54 -17.82 6.35 25.33
N VAL A 55 -17.11 6.40 24.19
CA VAL A 55 -16.22 7.51 23.82
C VAL A 55 -16.86 8.40 22.77
N SER A 56 -16.91 9.70 23.04
CA SER A 56 -17.33 10.71 22.05
C SER A 56 -16.20 11.10 21.09
N ASP A 57 -16.56 11.63 19.92
CA ASP A 57 -15.59 12.11 18.91
C ASP A 57 -14.62 13.15 19.48
N ASN A 58 -15.09 14.02 20.38
CA ASN A 58 -14.24 15.03 21.03
C ASN A 58 -13.18 14.40 21.96
N GLN A 59 -13.51 13.29 22.62
CA GLN A 59 -12.56 12.56 23.46
C GLN A 59 -11.53 11.82 22.59
N LEU A 60 -11.99 11.23 21.48
CA LEU A 60 -11.12 10.57 20.51
C LEU A 60 -10.10 11.55 19.91
N GLU A 61 -10.51 12.77 19.55
CA GLU A 61 -9.58 13.77 19.01
C GLU A 61 -8.56 14.23 20.07
N ARG A 62 -8.97 14.34 21.34
CA ARG A 62 -8.02 14.59 22.44
C ARG A 62 -7.00 13.46 22.56
N TRP A 63 -7.41 12.21 22.49
CA TRP A 63 -6.46 11.08 22.54
C TRP A 63 -5.46 11.10 21.39
N ILE A 64 -5.88 11.57 20.20
CA ILE A 64 -4.97 11.74 19.06
C ILE A 64 -3.94 12.84 19.34
N ILE A 65 -4.37 13.96 19.93
CA ILE A 65 -3.49 15.05 20.35
C ILE A 65 -2.49 14.55 21.40
N ASP A 66 -2.98 13.86 22.43
CA ASP A 66 -2.14 13.31 23.51
C ASP A 66 -1.07 12.36 22.95
N ILE A 67 -1.42 11.50 21.98
CA ILE A 67 -0.46 10.58 21.34
C ILE A 67 0.58 11.34 20.50
N ASN A 68 0.18 12.40 19.80
CA ASN A 68 1.11 13.22 19.02
C ASN A 68 2.08 13.99 19.92
N GLU A 69 1.57 14.66 20.96
CA GLU A 69 2.39 15.37 21.95
C GLU A 69 3.35 14.41 22.66
N TRP A 70 2.87 13.22 23.02
CA TRP A 70 3.70 12.16 23.58
C TRP A 70 4.83 11.71 22.63
N ALA A 71 4.51 11.54 21.34
CA ALA A 71 5.51 11.17 20.33
C ALA A 71 6.58 12.26 20.14
N GLU A 72 6.19 13.54 20.25
CA GLU A 72 7.10 14.67 20.20
C GLU A 72 8.00 14.73 21.46
N ALA A 73 7.43 14.54 22.64
CA ALA A 73 8.15 14.56 23.91
C ALA A 73 9.19 13.45 24.06
N THR A 74 8.89 12.25 23.55
CA THR A 74 9.80 11.08 23.58
C THR A 74 11.00 11.20 22.63
N THR A 75 11.04 12.22 21.77
CA THR A 75 12.21 12.51 20.92
C THR A 75 13.30 13.30 21.70
N SER A 76 13.06 13.66 22.96
CA SER A 76 13.99 14.40 23.81
C SER A 76 15.11 13.50 24.40
N PRO A 77 16.41 13.86 24.31
CA PRO A 77 17.53 12.96 24.62
C PRO A 77 17.78 12.63 26.11
N ASN A 78 17.05 13.24 27.05
CA ASN A 78 17.56 13.39 28.42
C ASN A 78 17.34 12.20 29.38
N ASP A 79 16.46 11.24 29.09
CA ASP A 79 16.21 10.06 29.96
C ASP A 79 16.71 8.73 29.34
N ALA A 80 17.55 8.84 28.30
CA ALA A 80 17.60 7.88 27.20
C ALA A 80 18.54 6.66 27.36
N ASP A 81 19.39 6.52 28.37
CA ASP A 81 20.47 5.51 28.26
C ASP A 81 19.98 4.06 28.48
N VAL A 82 19.31 3.77 29.59
CA VAL A 82 18.84 2.40 29.89
C VAL A 82 17.53 2.09 29.17
N ALA A 83 16.58 3.03 29.15
CA ALA A 83 15.28 2.87 28.49
C ALA A 83 15.44 2.65 26.98
N SER A 84 16.17 3.54 26.28
CA SER A 84 16.37 3.39 24.82
C SER A 84 17.15 2.13 24.48
N ARG A 85 18.08 1.70 25.34
CA ARG A 85 18.82 0.45 25.14
C ARG A 85 17.91 -0.77 25.24
N ILE A 86 16.93 -0.77 26.15
CA ILE A 86 15.93 -1.83 26.26
C ILE A 86 15.04 -1.83 25.00
N GLU A 87 14.54 -0.66 24.57
CA GLU A 87 13.71 -0.54 23.36
C GLU A 87 14.45 -1.03 22.11
N GLU A 88 15.71 -0.63 21.93
CA GLU A 88 16.56 -1.02 20.80
C GLU A 88 16.76 -2.55 20.75
N LEU A 89 17.11 -3.15 21.89
CA LEU A 89 17.35 -4.59 22.00
C LEU A 89 16.07 -5.38 21.68
N VAL A 90 14.92 -4.91 22.15
CA VAL A 90 13.62 -5.56 21.92
C VAL A 90 13.19 -5.47 20.48
N ALA A 91 13.34 -4.30 19.86
CA ALA A 91 13.11 -4.14 18.44
C ALA A 91 14.06 -5.04 17.62
N SER A 92 15.32 -5.18 18.04
CA SER A 92 16.30 -6.09 17.41
C SER A 92 15.87 -7.56 17.51
N VAL A 93 15.40 -8.00 18.68
CA VAL A 93 14.92 -9.36 18.93
C VAL A 93 13.66 -9.66 18.11
N LYS A 94 12.66 -8.76 18.14
CA LYS A 94 11.41 -8.92 17.37
C LYS A 94 11.66 -8.98 15.86
N ARG A 95 12.45 -8.05 15.32
CA ARG A 95 12.82 -8.05 13.88
C ARG A 95 13.51 -9.35 13.48
N LYS A 96 14.38 -9.89 14.34
CA LYS A 96 15.09 -11.15 14.04
C LYS A 96 14.14 -12.36 14.11
N SER A 97 13.22 -12.40 15.08
CA SER A 97 12.17 -13.41 15.17
C SER A 97 11.31 -13.46 13.90
N GLN A 98 10.87 -12.29 13.41
CA GLN A 98 10.09 -12.19 12.17
C GLN A 98 10.86 -12.63 10.92
N ARG A 99 12.19 -12.39 10.86
CA ARG A 99 13.02 -12.87 9.74
C ARG A 99 13.19 -14.39 9.77
N LEU A 100 13.37 -14.98 10.94
CA LEU A 100 13.47 -16.45 11.09
C LEU A 100 12.22 -17.17 10.56
N TYR A 101 11.04 -16.58 10.69
CA TYR A 101 9.79 -17.14 10.17
C TYR A 101 9.61 -16.93 8.64
N LYS A 102 10.36 -16.00 8.03
CA LYS A 102 10.34 -15.73 6.59
C LYS A 102 11.44 -16.47 5.83
N ASP A 103 12.58 -16.69 6.47
CA ASP A 103 13.80 -17.28 5.85
C ASP A 103 13.87 -18.81 6.03
N SER A 104 12.85 -19.43 6.62
CA SER A 104 12.76 -20.89 6.82
C SER A 104 12.61 -21.69 5.52
N ASP A 105 12.41 -21.03 4.38
CA ASP A 105 12.26 -21.67 3.06
C ASP A 105 13.53 -21.58 2.19
N GLY A 106 14.62 -20.92 2.66
CA GLY A 106 15.80 -20.66 1.83
C GLY A 106 17.15 -20.52 2.54
N SER A 107 17.25 -20.84 3.84
CA SER A 107 18.53 -20.79 4.57
C SER A 107 19.25 -22.13 4.60
N ASP A 108 20.56 -22.11 4.33
CA ASP A 108 21.41 -23.29 4.44
C ASP A 108 21.44 -23.80 5.88
N ALA A 109 21.34 -25.12 6.06
CA ALA A 109 21.25 -25.77 7.39
C ALA A 109 22.41 -25.44 8.35
N LYS A 110 23.50 -24.85 7.86
CA LYS A 110 24.66 -24.41 8.65
C LYS A 110 24.50 -23.04 9.31
N ASP A 111 23.60 -22.19 8.80
CA ASP A 111 23.41 -20.82 9.32
C ASP A 111 22.35 -20.74 10.44
N VAL A 112 21.51 -21.77 10.55
CA VAL A 112 20.43 -21.87 11.55
C VAL A 112 20.96 -21.91 12.99
N PRO A 113 21.96 -22.75 13.35
CA PRO A 113 22.48 -22.83 14.72
C PRO A 113 23.16 -21.52 15.15
N GLU A 114 23.93 -20.91 14.26
CA GLU A 114 24.67 -19.67 14.52
C GLU A 114 23.71 -18.47 14.70
N SER A 115 22.61 -18.45 13.93
CA SER A 115 21.57 -17.44 14.06
C SER A 115 20.77 -17.58 15.36
N ALA A 116 20.44 -18.81 15.75
CA ALA A 116 19.77 -19.13 17.01
C ALA A 116 20.64 -18.76 18.22
N GLU A 117 21.94 -19.07 18.19
CA GLU A 117 22.86 -18.73 19.26
C GLU A 117 23.01 -17.20 19.42
N ARG A 118 23.17 -16.47 18.32
CA ARG A 118 23.15 -14.99 18.34
C ARG A 118 21.83 -14.42 18.85
N SER A 119 20.69 -15.08 18.58
CA SER A 119 19.38 -14.69 19.11
C SER A 119 19.34 -14.87 20.63
N GLY A 120 19.82 -16.02 21.13
CA GLY A 120 19.95 -16.31 22.56
C GLY A 120 20.87 -15.33 23.29
N ARG A 121 22.00 -14.95 22.69
CA ARG A 121 22.91 -13.93 23.25
C ARG A 121 22.22 -12.57 23.42
N LYS A 122 21.46 -12.11 22.42
CA LYS A 122 20.70 -10.85 22.51
C LYS A 122 19.62 -10.90 23.59
N LYS A 123 18.91 -12.03 23.73
CA LYS A 123 17.92 -12.21 24.82
C LYS A 123 18.58 -12.15 26.19
N LYS A 124 19.75 -12.77 26.37
CA LYS A 124 20.52 -12.70 27.64
C LYS A 124 21.00 -11.26 27.96
N ILE A 125 21.45 -10.52 26.95
CA ILE A 125 21.82 -9.11 27.13
C ILE A 125 20.59 -8.27 27.49
N LEU A 126 19.46 -8.50 26.83
CA LEU A 126 18.20 -7.85 27.17
C LEU A 126 17.78 -8.14 28.61
N ASP A 127 17.86 -9.39 29.04
CA ASP A 127 17.53 -9.83 30.40
C ASP A 127 18.36 -9.07 31.45
N PHE A 128 19.68 -8.98 31.24
CA PHE A 128 20.58 -8.23 32.11
C PHE A 128 20.25 -6.72 32.18
N VAL A 129 19.92 -6.10 31.05
CA VAL A 129 19.58 -4.67 31.02
C VAL A 129 18.21 -4.42 31.67
N VAL A 130 17.25 -5.33 31.49
CA VAL A 130 15.94 -5.29 32.15
C VAL A 130 16.06 -5.46 33.66
N GLU A 131 16.90 -6.39 34.14
CA GLU A 131 17.23 -6.50 35.56
C GLU A 131 17.84 -5.23 36.11
N LYS A 132 18.82 -4.65 35.40
CA LYS A 132 19.42 -3.36 35.77
C LYS A 132 18.35 -2.26 35.89
N TYR A 133 17.43 -2.17 34.93
CA TYR A 133 16.31 -1.21 35.01
C TYR A 133 15.41 -1.47 36.23
N ASN A 134 15.01 -2.72 36.47
CA ASN A 134 14.16 -3.09 37.61
C ASN A 134 14.84 -2.77 38.96
N THR A 135 16.17 -2.83 39.06
CA THR A 135 16.90 -2.38 40.25
C THR A 135 16.95 -0.86 40.43
N LEU A 136 16.95 -0.11 39.32
CA LEU A 136 17.02 1.36 39.33
C LEU A 136 15.65 2.00 39.58
N VAL A 137 14.56 1.29 39.26
CA VAL A 137 13.18 1.77 39.46
C VAL A 137 12.37 0.75 40.28
N PRO A 138 12.62 0.63 41.60
CA PRO A 138 12.02 -0.43 42.43
C PRO A 138 10.51 -0.26 42.66
N ASN A 139 9.99 0.95 42.49
CA ASN A 139 8.60 1.30 42.76
C ASN A 139 7.68 1.11 41.54
N ALA A 140 8.22 0.74 40.37
CA ALA A 140 7.45 0.45 39.17
C ALA A 140 7.15 -1.06 39.06
N GLU A 141 6.10 -1.42 38.33
CA GLU A 141 5.81 -2.82 38.01
C GLU A 141 7.01 -3.47 37.33
N LYS A 142 7.42 -4.65 37.83
CA LYS A 142 8.64 -5.32 37.38
C LYS A 142 8.51 -5.71 35.90
N LEU A 143 9.42 -5.21 35.07
CA LEU A 143 9.49 -5.59 33.66
C LEU A 143 9.96 -7.05 33.53
N THR A 144 9.20 -7.84 32.78
CA THR A 144 9.55 -9.23 32.44
C THR A 144 9.73 -9.40 30.94
N LEU A 145 10.56 -10.38 30.54
CA LEU A 145 10.85 -10.63 29.13
C LEU A 145 9.60 -10.96 28.31
N ASP A 146 8.65 -11.70 28.90
CA ASP A 146 7.42 -12.11 28.24
C ASP A 146 6.52 -10.91 27.95
N THR A 147 6.37 -9.99 28.92
CA THR A 147 5.63 -8.74 28.72
C THR A 147 6.30 -7.87 27.65
N ILE A 148 7.63 -7.80 27.66
CA ILE A 148 8.40 -6.93 26.77
C ILE A 148 8.44 -7.41 25.32
N LEU A 149 8.45 -8.71 25.10
CA LEU A 149 8.46 -9.29 23.76
C LEU A 149 7.07 -9.38 23.13
N CYS A 150 5.98 -9.09 23.86
CA CYS A 150 4.64 -8.98 23.30
C CYS A 150 4.53 -7.83 22.28
N ASP A 151 3.79 -8.04 21.19
CA ASP A 151 3.66 -7.06 20.09
C ASP A 151 2.98 -5.75 20.52
N GLU A 152 2.16 -5.78 21.58
CA GLU A 152 1.40 -4.62 22.08
C GLU A 152 1.94 -4.05 23.40
N ILE A 153 3.25 -4.09 23.65
CA ILE A 153 3.81 -3.47 24.88
C ILE A 153 3.74 -1.94 24.84
N VAL A 154 3.28 -1.35 25.93
CA VAL A 154 3.53 0.04 26.31
C VAL A 154 4.57 0.06 27.41
N TRP A 155 5.60 0.88 27.25
CA TRP A 155 6.70 0.90 28.20
C TRP A 155 6.30 1.63 29.49
N PRO A 156 6.79 1.21 30.68
CA PRO A 156 6.45 1.86 31.94
C PRO A 156 6.84 3.34 31.98
N TRP A 157 7.96 3.70 31.37
CA TRP A 157 8.42 5.10 31.22
C TRP A 157 7.65 5.89 30.17
N GLN A 158 6.75 5.26 29.42
CA GLN A 158 5.85 5.92 28.47
C GLN A 158 4.48 6.20 29.11
N LEU A 159 4.17 5.61 30.27
CA LEU A 159 2.92 5.86 30.99
C LEU A 159 3.00 7.20 31.71
N THR A 160 2.16 8.16 31.32
CA THR A 160 1.95 9.38 32.09
C THR A 160 1.16 9.04 33.35
N HIS A 161 1.80 9.10 34.52
CA HIS A 161 1.13 8.91 35.80
C HIS A 161 0.09 10.02 36.02
N GLY A 162 -1.19 9.71 35.80
CA GLY A 162 -2.30 10.62 36.07
C GLY A 162 -3.44 10.63 35.04
N ASP A 163 -3.30 9.92 33.92
CA ASP A 163 -4.35 9.85 32.92
C ASP A 163 -5.39 8.76 33.23
N SER A 164 -6.67 9.06 32.99
CA SER A 164 -7.78 8.14 33.25
C SER A 164 -7.83 6.96 32.27
N VAL A 165 -7.17 7.09 31.11
CA VAL A 165 -7.16 6.10 30.02
C VAL A 165 -5.72 5.74 29.69
N ASP A 166 -5.43 4.43 29.68
CA ASP A 166 -4.12 3.89 29.33
C ASP A 166 -3.68 4.33 27.92
N LEU A 167 -2.40 4.71 27.78
CA LEU A 167 -1.76 5.08 26.54
C LEU A 167 -1.91 3.97 25.47
N ARG A 168 -1.95 2.70 25.87
CA ARG A 168 -2.20 1.58 24.96
C ARG A 168 -3.52 1.74 24.21
N THR A 169 -4.56 2.13 24.94
CA THR A 169 -5.90 2.30 24.40
C THR A 169 -5.98 3.52 23.51
N LYS A 170 -5.35 4.63 23.93
CA LYS A 170 -5.20 5.83 23.09
C LYS A 170 -4.46 5.52 21.79
N ARG A 171 -3.40 4.71 21.83
CA ARG A 171 -2.64 4.28 20.65
C ARG A 171 -3.46 3.40 19.71
N LYS A 172 -4.23 2.44 20.25
CA LYS A 172 -5.15 1.63 19.44
C LYS A 172 -6.19 2.50 18.73
N ALA A 173 -6.76 3.46 19.45
CA ALA A 173 -7.71 4.41 18.87
C ALA A 173 -7.06 5.27 17.78
N PHE A 174 -5.85 5.78 18.04
CA PHE A 174 -5.03 6.52 17.07
C PHE A 174 -4.78 5.70 15.79
N ASP A 175 -4.37 4.44 15.91
CA ASP A 175 -4.07 3.58 14.76
C ASP A 175 -5.30 3.36 13.86
N ILE A 176 -6.47 3.12 14.47
CA ILE A 176 -7.73 2.98 13.72
C ILE A 176 -8.09 4.29 13.01
N VAL A 177 -8.03 5.43 13.71
CA VAL A 177 -8.35 6.73 13.11
C VAL A 177 -7.39 7.06 11.98
N MET A 178 -6.10 6.81 12.15
CA MET A 178 -5.10 7.04 11.11
C MET A 178 -5.29 6.11 9.91
N ALA A 179 -5.70 4.85 10.14
CA ALA A 179 -6.07 3.94 9.07
C ALA A 179 -7.28 4.44 8.28
N VAL A 180 -8.32 4.95 8.95
CA VAL A 180 -9.50 5.59 8.32
C VAL A 180 -9.06 6.79 7.47
N ARG A 181 -8.35 7.76 8.07
CA ARG A 181 -7.86 8.98 7.38
C ARG A 181 -7.03 8.62 6.14
N ARG A 182 -6.14 7.63 6.24
CA ARG A 182 -5.32 7.15 5.11
C ARG A 182 -6.15 6.53 4.00
N LEU A 183 -7.18 5.76 4.34
CA LEU A 183 -8.04 5.11 3.34
C LEU A 183 -8.97 6.11 2.65
N GLU A 184 -9.42 7.14 3.36
CA GLU A 184 -10.16 8.26 2.77
C GLU A 184 -9.31 9.06 1.77
N GLU A 185 -8.05 9.33 2.11
CA GLU A 185 -7.08 9.94 1.21
C GLU A 185 -6.86 9.07 -0.05
N GLU A 186 -6.57 7.78 0.12
CA GLU A 186 -6.39 6.83 -1.00
C GLU A 186 -7.61 6.84 -1.92
N LYS A 187 -8.83 6.88 -1.36
CA LYS A 187 -10.07 6.96 -2.16
C LYS A 187 -10.14 8.25 -2.98
N ARG A 188 -9.79 9.41 -2.40
CA ARG A 188 -9.72 10.69 -3.13
C ARG A 188 -8.68 10.65 -4.25
N ILE A 189 -7.49 10.12 -3.98
CA ILE A 189 -6.42 9.94 -4.98
C ILE A 189 -6.92 9.08 -6.13
N LEU A 190 -7.53 7.93 -5.83
CA LEU A 190 -8.04 7.01 -6.85
C LEU A 190 -9.12 7.66 -7.74
N ILE A 191 -10.04 8.43 -7.16
CA ILE A 191 -11.04 9.17 -7.95
C ILE A 191 -10.35 10.19 -8.86
N ALA A 192 -9.35 10.92 -8.36
CA ALA A 192 -8.59 11.87 -9.16
C ALA A 192 -7.84 11.18 -10.31
N GLU A 193 -7.20 10.03 -10.05
CA GLU A 193 -6.53 9.21 -11.06
C GLU A 193 -7.51 8.69 -12.11
N MET A 194 -8.68 8.19 -11.69
CA MET A 194 -9.74 7.70 -12.58
C MET A 194 -10.27 8.83 -13.47
N ASN A 195 -10.49 10.03 -12.93
CA ASN A 195 -10.91 11.20 -13.69
C ASN A 195 -9.84 11.63 -14.71
N LYS A 196 -8.56 11.65 -14.30
CA LYS A 196 -7.44 11.94 -15.19
C LYS A 196 -7.38 10.93 -16.34
N HIS A 197 -7.54 9.65 -16.03
CA HIS A 197 -7.57 8.58 -17.04
C HIS A 197 -8.74 8.75 -18.01
N TRP A 198 -9.95 9.01 -17.49
CA TRP A 198 -11.13 9.30 -18.30
C TRP A 198 -10.91 10.47 -19.27
N LYS A 199 -10.41 11.60 -18.78
CA LYS A 199 -10.10 12.78 -19.63
C LYS A 199 -9.08 12.45 -20.72
N SER A 200 -8.06 11.66 -20.41
CA SER A 200 -7.07 11.19 -21.39
C SER A 200 -7.70 10.32 -22.48
N LEU A 201 -8.61 9.41 -22.11
CA LEU A 201 -9.36 8.58 -23.06
C LEU A 201 -10.26 9.42 -23.96
N CYS A 202 -10.98 10.40 -23.40
CA CYS A 202 -11.82 11.33 -24.18
C CYS A 202 -10.99 12.11 -25.20
N SER A 203 -9.87 12.71 -24.77
CA SER A 203 -8.97 13.45 -25.65
C SER A 203 -8.47 12.57 -26.81
N ARG A 204 -8.07 11.33 -26.53
CA ARG A 204 -7.63 10.38 -27.56
C ARG A 204 -8.76 10.00 -28.51
N ALA A 205 -9.98 9.82 -28.00
CA ALA A 205 -11.15 9.55 -28.82
C ALA A 205 -11.46 10.73 -29.77
N ASP A 206 -11.32 11.96 -29.30
CA ASP A 206 -11.52 13.16 -30.12
C ASP A 206 -10.43 13.32 -31.19
N THR A 207 -9.16 13.04 -30.86
CA THR A 207 -8.08 12.96 -31.86
C THR A 207 -8.39 11.92 -32.94
N LEU A 208 -8.87 10.74 -32.56
CA LEU A 208 -9.24 9.69 -33.52
C LEU A 208 -10.42 10.12 -34.40
N LYS A 209 -11.42 10.82 -33.85
CA LYS A 209 -12.53 11.38 -34.65
C LYS A 209 -12.02 12.41 -35.64
N GLN A 210 -11.11 13.30 -35.23
CA GLN A 210 -10.52 14.31 -36.11
C GLN A 210 -9.71 13.67 -37.26
N MET A 211 -8.88 12.66 -36.95
CA MET A 211 -8.15 11.92 -37.98
C MET A 211 -9.12 11.19 -38.93
N SER A 212 -10.19 10.62 -38.40
CA SER A 212 -11.23 9.96 -39.21
C SER A 212 -11.96 10.94 -40.12
N SER A 213 -12.26 12.16 -39.66
CA SER A 213 -12.94 13.17 -40.49
C SER A 213 -12.00 13.73 -41.56
N GLN A 214 -10.72 13.97 -41.23
CA GLN A 214 -9.69 14.33 -42.21
C GLN A 214 -9.56 13.26 -43.29
N LEU A 215 -9.48 11.99 -42.90
CA LEU A 215 -9.41 10.88 -43.85
C LEU A 215 -10.66 10.81 -44.72
N ALA A 216 -11.85 10.98 -44.15
CA ALA A 216 -13.11 10.99 -44.91
C ALA A 216 -13.13 12.11 -45.96
N ASN A 217 -12.79 13.33 -45.56
CA ASN A 217 -12.75 14.51 -46.43
C ASN A 217 -11.73 14.35 -47.58
N VAL A 218 -10.60 13.72 -47.26
CA VAL A 218 -9.50 13.43 -48.19
C VAL A 218 -9.81 12.26 -49.13
N THR A 219 -10.76 11.39 -48.78
CA THR A 219 -11.29 10.37 -49.69
C THR A 219 -12.50 10.83 -50.53
N SER A 220 -13.09 11.99 -50.19
CA SER A 220 -14.21 12.61 -50.93
C SER A 220 -13.78 13.75 -51.86
N GLY A 221 -12.63 14.39 -51.61
CA GLY A 221 -11.97 15.32 -52.53
C GLY A 221 -11.01 14.58 -53.47
N GLU A 222 -10.77 15.16 -54.66
CA GLU A 222 -9.98 14.62 -55.79
C GLU A 222 -9.14 13.38 -55.47
N THR A 223 -9.55 12.28 -56.09
CA THR A 223 -8.89 10.97 -56.08
C THR A 223 -7.38 11.13 -56.22
N TRP A 224 -6.66 10.99 -55.11
CA TRP A 224 -5.21 10.85 -54.80
C TRP A 224 -4.16 10.53 -55.91
N GLY A 225 -4.41 10.76 -57.20
CA GLY A 225 -3.72 10.05 -58.27
C GLY A 225 -3.81 8.51 -58.14
N LEU A 226 -4.59 8.00 -57.18
CA LEU A 226 -4.78 6.58 -56.95
C LEU A 226 -5.80 6.07 -57.94
N LEU A 227 -5.44 5.01 -58.66
CA LEU A 227 -6.37 4.26 -59.50
C LEU A 227 -7.58 3.82 -58.64
N GLN A 228 -8.75 3.73 -59.26
CA GLN A 228 -10.00 3.29 -58.61
C GLN A 228 -9.85 2.00 -57.78
N ASP A 229 -8.98 1.09 -58.21
CA ASP A 229 -8.67 -0.15 -57.49
C ASP A 229 -7.87 0.07 -56.20
N GLY A 230 -6.98 1.07 -56.17
CA GLY A 230 -6.26 1.48 -54.96
C GLY A 230 -7.20 2.04 -53.90
N ILE A 231 -8.20 2.83 -54.33
CA ILE A 231 -9.26 3.35 -53.45
C ILE A 231 -10.12 2.19 -52.91
N ARG A 232 -10.46 1.22 -53.76
CA ARG A 232 -11.25 0.02 -53.39
C ARG A 232 -10.49 -0.87 -52.41
N GLY A 233 -9.18 -1.04 -52.61
CA GLY A 233 -8.27 -1.75 -51.71
C GLY A 233 -8.16 -1.08 -50.34
N LEU A 234 -7.99 0.25 -50.31
CA LEU A 234 -7.92 1.02 -49.07
C LEU A 234 -9.23 0.96 -48.27
N LYS A 235 -10.38 1.06 -48.96
CA LYS A 235 -11.71 0.87 -48.36
C LYS A 235 -11.89 -0.55 -47.79
N SER A 236 -11.42 -1.57 -48.49
CA SER A 236 -11.48 -2.97 -48.02
C SER A 236 -10.63 -3.21 -46.78
N LEU A 237 -9.41 -2.63 -46.74
CA LEU A 237 -8.52 -2.68 -45.57
C LEU A 237 -9.11 -1.97 -44.34
N THR A 238 -9.68 -0.79 -44.53
CA THR A 238 -10.35 -0.06 -43.44
C THR A 238 -11.60 -0.78 -42.96
N LEU A 239 -12.37 -1.42 -43.84
CA LEU A 239 -13.53 -2.24 -43.46
C LEU A 239 -13.09 -3.47 -42.65
N LYS A 240 -12.02 -4.15 -43.07
CA LYS A 240 -11.45 -5.31 -42.37
C LYS A 240 -10.94 -4.93 -40.97
N ASN A 241 -10.28 -3.78 -40.84
CA ASN A 241 -9.84 -3.27 -39.54
C ASN A 241 -11.00 -2.86 -38.62
N LYS A 242 -12.07 -2.26 -39.16
CA LYS A 242 -13.29 -1.96 -38.38
C LYS A 242 -14.00 -3.22 -37.89
N GLN A 243 -14.03 -4.28 -38.70
CA GLN A 243 -14.55 -5.58 -38.25
C GLN A 243 -13.68 -6.18 -37.15
N ALA A 244 -12.35 -6.15 -37.30
CA ALA A 244 -11.43 -6.68 -36.28
C ALA A 244 -11.59 -5.97 -34.91
N THR A 245 -11.77 -4.65 -34.90
CA THR A 245 -12.02 -3.90 -33.66
C THR A 245 -13.41 -4.14 -33.08
N ALA A 246 -14.44 -4.36 -33.90
CA ALA A 246 -15.77 -4.76 -33.45
C ALA A 246 -15.77 -6.14 -32.78
N TRP A 247 -15.04 -7.12 -33.35
CA TRP A 247 -14.83 -8.44 -32.74
C TRP A 247 -14.10 -8.35 -31.39
N GLN A 248 -13.04 -7.53 -31.29
CA GLN A 248 -12.32 -7.29 -30.03
C GLN A 248 -13.14 -6.52 -28.99
N SER A 249 -14.13 -5.73 -29.40
CA SER A 249 -15.07 -5.05 -28.51
C SER A 249 -16.15 -6.01 -27.99
N MET A 250 -16.68 -6.89 -28.86
CA MET A 250 -17.61 -7.95 -28.47
C MET A 250 -16.99 -8.97 -27.49
N GLN A 251 -15.74 -9.38 -27.71
CA GLN A 251 -15.04 -10.29 -26.77
C GLN A 251 -14.80 -9.66 -25.39
N ARG A 252 -14.54 -8.34 -25.34
CA ARG A 252 -14.39 -7.62 -24.06
C ARG A 252 -15.71 -7.48 -23.31
N ASN A 253 -16.81 -7.21 -24.01
CA ASN A 253 -18.14 -7.14 -23.38
C ASN A 253 -18.67 -8.49 -22.89
N PHE A 254 -18.21 -9.61 -23.47
CA PHE A 254 -18.53 -10.95 -22.97
C PHE A 254 -17.78 -11.30 -21.67
N MET A 255 -16.56 -10.78 -21.49
CA MET A 255 -15.77 -10.99 -20.25
C MET A 255 -16.23 -10.17 -19.05
N PHE A 256 -17.04 -9.12 -19.23
CA PHE A 256 -17.56 -8.28 -18.14
C PHE A 256 -18.96 -8.70 -17.64
N LYS A 257 -19.46 -9.87 -18.08
CA LYS A 257 -20.78 -10.41 -17.68
C LYS A 257 -20.74 -11.61 -16.72
N PHE A 258 -19.61 -11.88 -16.08
CA PHE A 258 -19.51 -12.81 -14.94
C PHE A 258 -18.72 -12.18 -13.79
#